data_AF-A0A2H0IWL2-F1
#
_entry.id   AF-A0A2H0IWL2-F1
#
_cell.length_a   1.000
_cell.length_b   1.000
_cell.length_c   1.000
_cell.angle_alpha   90.00
_cell.angle_beta   90.00
_cell.angle_gamma   90.00
#
_symmetry.space_group_name_H-M   'P 1'
#
loop_
_entity.id
_entity.type
_entity.pdbx_description
1 polymer ?
#
loop_
_entity_poly.entity_id
_entity_poly.type
_entity_poly.pdbx_seq_one_letter_code
_entity_poly.pdbx_strand_id
1 'polypeptide(L)'
;MKIRTVLGVLVLVLAACNPDKQTQVDQSEVTFKTTDSSKLYFKNVRQTYYDKEEMEAAKLEVFRIKKREKSDDHPVINLSIVNNWRYDEAYILLEPNGYIQQDTLKLRWKSEEGLHSGSAEYSKGNKTEIVKFADAIYQQIQNKSQFEIEIDGTWQPIFDNTLAKEAFRITMFDYYKLVQRL
;
A
#
# COMPACT_ATOMS: atom_id res chain seq x y z
N MET A 1 -26.96 -33.42 19.35
CA MET A 1 -25.92 -33.56 18.32
C MET A 1 -25.99 -32.55 17.17
N LYS A 2 -27.05 -31.71 17.03
CA LYS A 2 -27.19 -30.73 15.92
C LYS A 2 -26.55 -29.35 16.17
N ILE A 3 -26.44 -28.90 17.42
CA ILE A 3 -25.94 -27.56 17.77
C ILE A 3 -24.41 -27.42 17.56
N ARG A 4 -23.64 -28.48 17.84
CA ARG A 4 -22.17 -28.49 17.63
C ARG A 4 -21.79 -28.40 16.15
N THR A 5 -22.59 -29.00 15.27
CA THR A 5 -22.37 -28.95 13.82
C THR A 5 -22.69 -27.56 13.25
N VAL A 6 -23.75 -26.91 13.73
CA VAL A 6 -24.10 -25.53 13.32
C VAL A 6 -23.04 -24.53 13.78
N LEU A 7 -22.52 -24.68 15.01
CA LEU A 7 -21.46 -23.81 15.52
C LEU A 7 -20.15 -23.99 14.72
N GLY A 8 -19.80 -25.23 14.36
CA GLY A 8 -18.62 -25.53 13.53
C GLY A 8 -18.70 -24.95 12.12
N VAL A 9 -19.87 -25.01 11.48
CA VAL A 9 -20.10 -24.41 10.16
C VAL A 9 -20.04 -22.88 10.23
N LEU A 10 -20.57 -22.26 11.30
CA LEU A 10 -20.50 -20.81 11.49
C LEU A 10 -19.06 -20.31 11.67
N VAL A 11 -18.21 -21.05 12.38
CA VAL A 11 -16.78 -20.71 12.54
C VAL A 11 -16.02 -20.83 11.22
N LEU A 12 -16.33 -21.83 10.38
CA LEU A 12 -15.70 -22.01 9.06
C LEU A 12 -16.06 -20.88 8.09
N VAL A 13 -17.30 -20.39 8.11
CA VAL A 13 -17.73 -19.28 7.24
C VAL A 13 -17.07 -17.96 7.64
N LEU A 14 -16.84 -17.72 8.94
CA LEU A 14 -16.20 -16.49 9.43
C LEU A 14 -14.68 -16.44 9.14
N ALA A 15 -14.01 -17.60 9.03
CA ALA A 15 -12.59 -17.66 8.72
C ALA A 15 -12.28 -17.38 7.23
N ALA A 16 -13.25 -17.55 6.33
CA ALA A 16 -13.08 -17.38 4.89
C ALA A 16 -13.12 -15.92 4.40
N CYS A 17 -13.43 -14.96 5.27
CA CYS A 17 -13.63 -13.55 4.89
C CYS A 17 -12.36 -12.67 4.95
N ASN A 18 -11.17 -13.23 5.17
CA ASN A 18 -9.95 -12.46 5.09
C ASN A 18 -9.24 -12.71 3.75
N PRO A 19 -9.12 -11.70 2.87
CA PRO A 19 -8.22 -11.82 1.73
C PRO A 19 -6.82 -12.16 2.24
N ASP A 20 -6.16 -13.08 1.54
CA ASP A 20 -4.82 -13.53 1.90
C ASP A 20 -3.92 -12.33 2.15
N LYS A 21 -3.41 -12.26 3.38
CA LYS A 21 -2.54 -11.17 3.79
C LYS A 21 -1.11 -11.40 3.30
N GLN A 22 -0.73 -12.62 2.96
CA GLN A 22 0.65 -13.05 2.70
C GLN A 22 1.03 -13.08 1.21
N THR A 23 0.25 -12.44 0.34
CA THR A 23 0.52 -12.44 -1.10
C THR A 23 1.86 -11.78 -1.41
N GLN A 24 2.80 -12.61 -1.90
CA GLN A 24 4.11 -12.20 -2.40
C GLN A 24 3.99 -11.72 -3.85
N VAL A 25 4.70 -10.65 -4.18
CA VAL A 25 4.68 -10.02 -5.50
C VAL A 25 6.09 -10.05 -6.05
N ASP A 26 6.24 -10.41 -7.32
CA ASP A 26 7.52 -10.31 -8.00
C ASP A 26 7.88 -8.83 -8.18
N GLN A 27 9.02 -8.44 -7.62
CA GLN A 27 9.54 -7.06 -7.67
C GLN A 27 10.51 -6.85 -8.84
N SER A 28 10.89 -7.91 -9.55
CA SER A 28 11.82 -7.82 -10.67
C SER A 28 11.19 -7.20 -11.92
N GLU A 29 9.86 -7.27 -12.05
CA GLU A 29 9.09 -6.69 -13.15
C GLU A 29 8.18 -5.56 -12.68
N VAL A 30 8.53 -4.32 -13.03
CA VAL A 30 7.65 -3.16 -12.85
C VAL A 30 6.86 -2.94 -14.13
N THR A 31 5.54 -3.09 -14.02
CA THR A 31 4.57 -2.69 -15.05
C THR A 31 3.58 -1.69 -14.48
N PHE A 32 3.03 -0.87 -15.38
CA PHE A 32 1.98 0.10 -15.08
C PHE A 32 0.68 -0.21 -15.83
N LYS A 33 0.69 -1.23 -16.69
CA LYS A 33 -0.41 -1.52 -17.60
C LYS A 33 -1.61 -2.07 -16.87
N THR A 34 -2.77 -1.54 -17.21
CA THR A 34 -4.07 -2.01 -16.74
C THR A 34 -4.81 -2.71 -17.87
N THR A 35 -5.79 -3.53 -17.53
CA THR A 35 -6.69 -4.19 -18.50
C THR A 35 -8.12 -3.75 -18.21
N ASP A 36 -9.02 -3.93 -19.18
CA ASP A 36 -10.43 -3.62 -18.96
C ASP A 36 -11.01 -4.45 -17.80
N SER A 37 -10.58 -5.70 -17.67
CA SER A 37 -10.98 -6.57 -16.55
C SER A 37 -10.44 -6.07 -15.21
N SER A 38 -9.17 -5.64 -15.12
CA SER A 38 -8.59 -5.14 -13.87
C SER A 38 -9.21 -3.81 -13.43
N LYS A 39 -9.44 -2.89 -14.39
CA LYS A 39 -10.15 -1.64 -14.16
C LYS A 39 -11.59 -1.88 -13.69
N LEU A 40 -12.32 -2.79 -14.33
CA LEU A 40 -13.69 -3.13 -13.96
C LEU A 40 -13.75 -3.76 -12.57
N TYR A 41 -12.81 -4.64 -12.23
CA TYR A 41 -12.68 -5.20 -10.89
C TYR A 41 -12.44 -4.10 -9.84
N PHE A 42 -11.46 -3.22 -10.08
CA PHE A 42 -11.17 -2.13 -9.15
C PHE A 42 -12.40 -1.24 -8.96
N LYS A 43 -13.04 -0.82 -10.04
CA LYS A 43 -14.26 0.01 -10.01
C LYS A 43 -15.40 -0.63 -9.20
N ASN A 44 -15.68 -1.91 -9.41
CA ASN A 44 -16.83 -2.57 -8.81
C ASN A 44 -16.56 -3.09 -7.38
N VAL A 45 -15.32 -3.45 -7.07
CA VAL A 45 -14.97 -4.16 -5.83
C VAL A 45 -14.17 -3.29 -4.88
N ARG A 46 -13.25 -2.45 -5.39
CA ARG A 46 -12.26 -1.74 -4.56
C ARG A 46 -12.55 -0.26 -4.39
N GLN A 47 -13.02 0.42 -5.45
CA GLN A 47 -13.18 1.87 -5.49
C GLN A 47 -14.04 2.42 -4.35
N THR A 48 -15.03 1.68 -3.86
CA THR A 48 -15.92 2.12 -2.77
C THR A 48 -15.16 2.43 -1.46
N TYR A 49 -14.00 1.80 -1.26
CA TYR A 49 -13.11 1.99 -0.11
C TYR A 49 -12.18 3.20 -0.24
N TYR A 50 -12.21 3.90 -1.37
CA TYR A 50 -11.33 5.03 -1.67
C TYR A 50 -12.12 6.34 -1.77
N ASP A 51 -11.49 7.42 -1.30
CA ASP A 51 -11.81 8.78 -1.70
C ASP A 51 -11.34 8.93 -3.16
N LYS A 52 -12.21 9.46 -4.03
CA LYS A 52 -11.91 9.68 -5.45
C LYS A 52 -11.81 11.18 -5.71
N GLU A 53 -10.74 11.57 -6.36
CA GLU A 53 -10.54 12.91 -6.93
C GLU A 53 -10.40 12.79 -8.45
N GLU A 54 -11.22 13.50 -9.20
CA GLU A 54 -11.18 13.51 -10.67
C GLU A 54 -10.46 14.77 -11.16
N MET A 55 -9.41 14.57 -11.95
CA MET A 55 -8.69 15.64 -12.65
C MET A 55 -9.05 15.58 -14.13
N GLU A 56 -10.26 16.02 -14.47
CA GLU A 56 -10.84 15.94 -15.82
C GLU A 56 -9.91 16.47 -16.91
N ALA A 57 -9.30 17.64 -16.68
CA ALA A 57 -8.37 18.26 -17.63
C ALA A 57 -7.12 17.41 -17.89
N ALA A 58 -6.61 16.74 -16.86
CA ALA A 58 -5.43 15.88 -16.95
C ALA A 58 -5.79 14.45 -17.37
N LYS A 59 -7.09 14.11 -17.43
CA LYS A 59 -7.56 12.76 -17.65
C LYS A 59 -6.96 11.81 -16.60
N LEU A 60 -7.05 12.17 -15.32
CA LEU A 60 -6.58 11.33 -14.21
C LEU A 60 -7.67 11.17 -13.15
N GLU A 61 -7.70 10.00 -12.52
CA GLU A 61 -8.46 9.76 -11.30
C GLU A 61 -7.47 9.39 -10.19
N VAL A 62 -7.56 10.05 -9.04
CA VAL A 62 -6.70 9.78 -7.88
C VAL A 62 -7.54 9.13 -6.79
N PHE A 63 -7.10 7.96 -6.33
CA PHE A 63 -7.77 7.17 -5.32
C PHE A 63 -6.92 7.11 -4.05
N ARG A 64 -7.48 7.57 -2.92
CA ARG A 64 -6.85 7.50 -1.59
C ARG A 64 -7.69 6.66 -0.66
N ILE A 65 -7.12 5.64 -0.02
CA ILE A 65 -7.93 4.76 0.83
C ILE A 65 -8.57 5.55 1.98
N LYS A 66 -9.88 5.37 2.21
CA LYS A 66 -10.66 6.15 3.20
C LYS A 66 -10.15 5.96 4.63
N LYS A 67 -9.70 4.74 4.93
CA LYS A 67 -9.21 4.31 6.24
C LYS A 67 -7.74 4.68 6.50
N ARG A 68 -7.10 5.50 5.66
CA ARG A 68 -5.71 5.92 5.90
C ARG A 68 -5.58 6.76 7.16
N GLU A 69 -4.41 6.73 7.77
CA GLU A 69 -4.05 7.66 8.84
C GLU A 69 -3.90 9.08 8.26
N LYS A 70 -4.49 10.08 8.92
CA LYS A 70 -4.49 11.49 8.47
C LYS A 70 -3.90 12.43 9.52
N SER A 71 -3.45 11.90 10.66
CA SER A 71 -2.74 12.69 11.67
C SER A 71 -1.47 13.31 11.09
N ASP A 72 -1.16 14.52 11.55
CA ASP A 72 0.11 15.21 11.31
C ASP A 72 1.00 15.23 12.57
N ASP A 73 0.62 14.51 13.64
CA ASP A 73 1.34 14.51 14.93
C ASP A 73 2.55 13.54 14.95
N HIS A 74 2.62 12.63 13.99
CA HIS A 74 3.67 11.61 13.85
C HIS A 74 3.92 11.31 12.37
N PRO A 75 5.07 10.74 11.98
CA PRO A 75 5.36 10.50 10.57
C PRO A 75 4.45 9.45 9.95
N VAL A 76 3.87 9.78 8.80
CA VAL A 76 2.99 8.88 8.02
C VAL A 76 3.33 9.02 6.54
N ILE A 77 3.51 7.89 5.86
CA ILE A 77 3.58 7.84 4.39
C ILE A 77 2.32 7.16 3.90
N ASN A 78 1.41 7.95 3.33
CA ASN A 78 0.24 7.42 2.62
C ASN A 78 0.58 7.16 1.16
N LEU A 79 -0.32 6.42 0.50
CA LEU A 79 -0.27 6.15 -0.92
C LEU A 79 -1.57 6.61 -1.59
N SER A 80 -1.44 7.00 -2.86
CA SER A 80 -2.57 7.13 -3.76
C SER A 80 -2.33 6.31 -5.03
N ILE A 81 -3.43 5.77 -5.58
CA ILE A 81 -3.45 5.12 -6.88
C ILE A 81 -3.94 6.16 -7.89
N VAL A 82 -3.13 6.45 -8.90
CA VAL A 82 -3.48 7.35 -10.00
C VAL A 82 -3.83 6.50 -11.21
N ASN A 83 -5.09 6.50 -11.61
CA ASN A 83 -5.56 5.87 -12.84
C ASN A 83 -5.46 6.87 -14.00
N ASN A 84 -4.71 6.48 -15.03
CA ASN A 84 -4.60 7.19 -16.28
C ASN A 84 -5.32 6.43 -17.39
N TRP A 85 -6.65 6.58 -17.43
CA TRP A 85 -7.54 6.03 -18.46
C TRP A 85 -7.15 6.36 -19.90
N ARG A 86 -6.31 7.37 -20.16
CA ARG A 86 -5.86 7.69 -21.53
C ARG A 86 -4.81 6.70 -22.04
N TYR A 87 -3.99 6.16 -21.15
CA TYR A 87 -2.84 5.31 -21.51
C TYR A 87 -2.98 3.87 -21.03
N ASP A 88 -4.15 3.52 -20.47
CA ASP A 88 -4.42 2.26 -19.79
C ASP A 88 -3.33 1.96 -18.75
N GLU A 89 -2.95 2.98 -17.98
CA GLU A 89 -1.90 2.89 -16.98
C GLU A 89 -2.41 3.29 -15.60
N ALA A 90 -1.85 2.70 -14.56
CA ALA A 90 -2.01 3.16 -13.19
C ALA A 90 -0.64 3.34 -12.53
N TYR A 91 -0.56 4.29 -11.60
CA TYR A 91 0.67 4.62 -10.88
C TYR A 91 0.41 4.71 -9.38
N ILE A 92 1.46 4.55 -8.59
CA ILE A 92 1.47 4.91 -7.17
C ILE A 92 2.12 6.30 -7.01
N LEU A 93 1.57 7.10 -6.11
CA LEU A 93 2.26 8.27 -5.55
C LEU A 93 2.50 8.06 -4.05
N LEU A 94 3.62 8.59 -3.58
CA LEU A 94 3.93 8.73 -2.16
C LEU A 94 3.36 10.05 -1.66
N GLU A 95 2.60 9.99 -0.58
CA GLU A 95 1.98 11.15 0.08
C GLU A 95 2.41 11.18 1.56
N PRO A 96 3.66 11.57 1.86
CA PRO A 96 4.06 11.86 3.23
C PRO A 96 3.17 12.98 3.81
N ASN A 97 2.86 12.88 5.10
CA ASN A 97 2.07 13.89 5.81
C ASN A 97 2.90 15.12 6.20
N GLY A 98 2.27 16.12 6.83
CA GLY A 98 2.91 17.41 7.16
C GLY A 98 4.03 17.31 8.21
N TYR A 99 4.15 16.17 8.89
CA TYR A 99 5.25 15.89 9.82
C TYR A 99 6.59 15.69 9.09
N ILE A 100 6.56 15.14 7.88
CA ILE A 100 7.77 14.81 7.10
C ILE A 100 8.07 15.97 6.14
N GLN A 101 8.85 16.95 6.60
CA GLN A 101 9.17 18.18 5.85
C GLN A 101 10.50 18.08 5.10
N GLN A 102 10.68 17.03 4.31
CA GLN A 102 11.91 16.78 3.55
C GLN A 102 11.63 16.11 2.21
N ASP A 103 12.48 16.40 1.22
CA ASP A 103 12.31 15.89 -0.15
C ASP A 103 12.80 14.44 -0.32
N THR A 104 13.70 14.00 0.55
CA THR A 104 14.29 12.67 0.53
C THR A 104 13.73 11.83 1.65
N LEU A 105 13.13 10.68 1.32
CA LEU A 105 12.63 9.71 2.27
C LEU A 105 13.67 8.61 2.44
N LYS A 106 14.19 8.44 3.65
CA LYS A 106 15.07 7.31 4.01
C LYS A 106 14.39 6.49 5.07
N LEU A 107 14.12 5.23 4.74
CA LEU A 107 13.63 4.25 5.68
C LEU A 107 14.70 3.21 5.94
N ARG A 108 14.72 2.72 7.17
CA ARG A 108 15.40 1.48 7.54
C ARG A 108 14.39 0.52 8.16
N TRP A 109 14.69 -0.76 8.07
CA TRP A 109 13.88 -1.79 8.71
C TRP A 109 14.74 -2.86 9.35
N LYS A 110 14.14 -3.55 10.32
CA LYS A 110 14.71 -4.70 11.00
C LYS A 110 13.63 -5.77 11.19
N SER A 111 14.00 -7.03 11.01
CA SER A 111 13.14 -8.16 11.38
C SER A 111 12.92 -8.21 12.89
N GLU A 112 11.84 -8.86 13.35
CA GLU A 112 11.54 -9.02 14.79
C GLU A 112 12.71 -9.66 15.57
N GLU A 113 13.47 -10.55 14.94
CA GLU A 113 14.63 -11.23 15.53
C GLU A 113 15.96 -10.47 15.35
N GLY A 114 15.94 -9.32 14.68
CA GLY A 114 17.12 -8.48 14.41
C GLY A 114 18.13 -9.04 13.41
N LEU A 115 17.90 -10.26 12.89
CA LEU A 115 18.80 -10.97 11.98
C LEU A 115 18.87 -10.37 10.57
N HIS A 116 17.79 -9.71 10.13
CA HIS A 116 17.72 -9.10 8.80
C HIS A 116 17.41 -7.62 8.94
N SER A 117 18.21 -6.79 8.27
CA SER A 117 18.00 -5.35 8.21
C SER A 117 18.33 -4.82 6.82
N GLY A 118 17.80 -3.65 6.52
CA GLY A 118 18.02 -2.98 5.25
C GLY A 118 17.55 -1.54 5.29
N SER A 119 17.72 -0.86 4.17
CA SER A 119 17.29 0.52 3.99
C SER A 119 16.82 0.76 2.57
N ALA A 120 15.90 1.69 2.41
CA ALA A 120 15.49 2.23 1.14
C ALA A 120 15.55 3.75 1.20
N GLU A 121 16.01 4.36 0.12
CA GLU A 121 16.03 5.80 -0.06
C GLU A 121 15.26 6.16 -1.32
N TYR A 122 14.47 7.22 -1.23
CA TYR A 122 13.80 7.82 -2.35
C TYR A 122 14.00 9.33 -2.29
N SER A 123 14.64 9.88 -3.31
CA SER A 123 14.67 11.31 -3.58
C SER A 123 13.93 11.53 -4.90
N LYS A 124 12.88 12.38 -4.85
CA LYS A 124 12.02 12.81 -5.97
C LYS A 124 12.37 12.17 -7.33
N GLY A 125 11.73 11.05 -7.60
CA GLY A 125 12.04 10.18 -8.72
C GLY A 125 10.92 10.06 -9.75
N ASN A 126 11.16 9.24 -10.76
CA ASN A 126 10.13 8.85 -11.72
C ASN A 126 9.17 7.79 -11.12
N LYS A 127 8.08 7.50 -11.82
CA LYS A 127 7.07 6.50 -11.39
C LYS A 127 7.65 5.11 -11.08
N THR A 128 8.74 4.69 -11.72
CA THR A 128 9.40 3.42 -11.46
C THR A 128 10.14 3.44 -10.12
N GLU A 129 10.83 4.53 -9.81
CA GLU A 129 11.54 4.69 -8.53
C GLU A 129 10.55 4.75 -7.36
N ILE A 130 9.41 5.43 -7.55
CA ILE A 130 8.31 5.45 -6.56
C ILE A 130 7.81 4.03 -6.27
N VAL A 131 7.50 3.24 -7.31
CA VAL A 131 7.00 1.88 -7.13
C VAL A 131 8.05 0.98 -6.50
N LYS A 132 9.32 1.07 -6.89
CA LYS A 132 10.41 0.29 -6.26
C LYS A 132 10.53 0.58 -4.77
N PHE A 133 10.45 1.84 -4.38
CA PHE A 133 10.47 2.23 -2.97
C PHE A 133 9.25 1.68 -2.22
N ALA A 134 8.06 1.79 -2.80
CA ALA A 134 6.84 1.27 -2.20
C ALA A 134 6.82 -0.26 -2.12
N ASP A 135 7.37 -0.96 -3.12
CA ASP A 135 7.54 -2.41 -3.17
C ASP A 135 8.45 -2.89 -2.02
N ALA A 136 9.56 -2.21 -1.78
CA ALA A 136 10.46 -2.51 -0.68
C ALA A 136 9.74 -2.40 0.67
N ILE A 137 8.95 -1.33 0.88
CA ILE A 137 8.15 -1.16 2.10
C ILE A 137 7.09 -2.27 2.21
N TYR A 138 6.34 -2.55 1.14
CA TYR A 138 5.31 -3.59 1.12
C TYR A 138 5.88 -4.96 1.52
N GLN A 139 7.01 -5.36 0.95
CA GLN A 139 7.67 -6.62 1.27
C GLN A 139 8.05 -6.70 2.75
N GLN A 140 8.59 -5.63 3.30
CA GLN A 140 9.02 -5.64 4.69
C GLN A 140 7.83 -5.57 5.66
N ILE A 141 6.70 -4.98 5.25
CA ILE A 141 5.42 -5.11 5.97
C ILE A 141 4.98 -6.58 5.98
N GLN A 142 5.10 -7.29 4.86
CA GLN A 142 4.78 -8.72 4.76
C GLN A 142 5.69 -9.57 5.66
N ASN A 143 6.96 -9.20 5.75
CA ASN A 143 7.94 -9.83 6.63
C ASN A 143 7.81 -9.42 8.12
N LYS A 144 6.78 -8.62 8.47
CA LYS A 144 6.54 -8.10 9.82
C LYS A 144 7.72 -7.31 10.39
N SER A 145 8.47 -6.63 9.53
CA SER A 145 9.57 -5.79 9.97
C SER A 145 9.07 -4.56 10.73
N GLN A 146 9.94 -4.06 11.61
CA GLN A 146 9.81 -2.74 12.22
C GLN A 146 10.49 -1.71 11.34
N PHE A 147 9.92 -0.51 11.24
CA PHE A 147 10.43 0.53 10.37
C PHE A 147 10.77 1.79 11.16
N GLU A 148 11.83 2.45 10.73
CA GLU A 148 12.16 3.79 11.16
C GLU A 148 12.41 4.66 9.92
N ILE A 149 12.05 5.93 10.02
CA ILE A 149 12.32 6.95 9.01
C ILE A 149 13.30 7.98 9.58
N GLU A 150 14.24 8.44 8.76
CA GLU A 150 15.11 9.57 9.12
C GLU A 150 14.34 10.88 8.95
N ILE A 151 14.23 11.67 10.02
CA ILE A 151 13.65 13.01 10.02
C ILE A 151 14.59 13.93 10.79
N ASP A 152 15.07 14.99 10.13
CA ASP A 152 16.04 15.94 10.69
C ASP A 152 17.28 15.26 11.30
N GLY A 153 17.76 14.20 10.65
CA GLY A 153 18.91 13.40 11.09
C GLY A 153 18.64 12.43 12.26
N THR A 154 17.39 12.34 12.71
CA THR A 154 16.97 11.43 13.79
C THR A 154 16.09 10.32 13.23
N TRP A 155 16.35 9.08 13.65
CA TRP A 155 15.51 7.94 13.29
C TRP A 155 14.29 7.87 14.19
N GLN A 156 13.12 7.92 13.59
CA GLN A 156 11.83 7.87 14.30
C GLN A 156 11.02 6.67 13.80
N PRO A 157 10.25 6.00 14.69
CA PRO A 157 9.41 4.89 14.25
C PRO A 157 8.34 5.32 13.25
N ILE A 158 8.07 4.48 12.25
CA ILE A 158 7.00 4.67 11.27
C ILE A 158 6.29 3.35 11.02
N PHE A 159 5.02 3.39 10.61
CA PHE A 159 4.17 2.20 10.48
C PHE A 159 4.01 1.39 11.77
N ASP A 160 4.29 1.96 12.96
CA ASP A 160 4.02 1.29 14.23
C ASP A 160 2.53 1.15 14.51
N ASN A 161 1.73 2.10 14.02
CA ASN A 161 0.28 2.01 14.11
C ASN A 161 -0.27 1.02 13.05
N THR A 162 -1.24 0.21 13.46
CA THR A 162 -1.87 -0.78 12.57
C THR A 162 -2.61 -0.13 11.40
N LEU A 163 -3.10 1.10 11.57
CA LEU A 163 -3.92 1.80 10.58
C LEU A 163 -3.13 2.18 9.32
N ALA A 164 -2.03 2.91 9.47
CA ALA A 164 -1.14 3.33 8.39
C ALA A 164 -0.48 2.13 7.72
N LYS A 165 -0.02 1.13 8.49
CA LYS A 165 0.56 -0.10 7.97
C LYS A 165 -0.43 -0.84 7.06
N GLU A 166 -1.67 -1.01 7.53
CA GLU A 166 -2.70 -1.72 6.77
C GLU A 166 -3.22 -0.90 5.58
N ALA A 167 -3.33 0.42 5.71
CA ALA A 167 -3.69 1.31 4.60
C ALA A 167 -2.64 1.23 3.47
N PHE A 168 -1.35 1.25 3.82
CA PHE A 168 -0.26 1.09 2.87
C PHE A 168 -0.32 -0.28 2.17
N ARG A 169 -0.43 -1.35 2.96
CA ARG A 169 -0.50 -2.74 2.47
C ARG A 169 -1.68 -2.96 1.51
N ILE A 170 -2.87 -2.52 1.90
CA ILE A 170 -4.08 -2.67 1.07
C ILE A 170 -3.93 -1.89 -0.23
N THR A 171 -3.42 -0.65 -0.16
CA THR A 171 -3.27 0.19 -1.35
C THR A 171 -2.31 -0.43 -2.36
N MET A 172 -1.16 -0.94 -1.90
CA MET A 172 -0.22 -1.66 -2.76
C MET A 172 -0.83 -2.95 -3.35
N PHE A 173 -1.52 -3.75 -2.53
CA PHE A 173 -2.18 -4.96 -2.99
C PHE A 173 -3.22 -4.68 -4.08
N ASP A 174 -4.05 -3.66 -3.90
CA ASP A 174 -5.06 -3.25 -4.87
C ASP A 174 -4.43 -2.71 -6.15
N TYR A 175 -3.34 -1.94 -6.01
CA TYR A 175 -2.55 -1.48 -7.14
C TYR A 175 -1.97 -2.65 -7.94
N TYR A 176 -1.35 -3.64 -7.29
CA TYR A 176 -0.78 -4.79 -7.99
C TYR A 176 -1.83 -5.56 -8.80
N LYS A 177 -3.03 -5.76 -8.25
CA LYS A 177 -4.15 -6.35 -9.00
C LYS A 177 -4.54 -5.49 -10.20
N LEU A 178 -4.61 -4.17 -10.00
CA LEU A 178 -4.96 -3.23 -11.06
C LEU A 178 -3.94 -3.26 -12.20
N VAL A 179 -2.64 -3.38 -11.90
CA VAL A 179 -1.56 -3.42 -12.90
C VAL A 179 -1.10 -4.84 -13.30
N GLN A 180 -1.89 -5.86 -12.98
CA GLN A 180 -1.65 -7.26 -13.39
C GLN A 180 -0.32 -7.84 -12.88
N ARG A 181 0.11 -7.44 -11.68
CA ARG A 181 1.23 -8.04 -10.94
C ARG A 181 0.79 -9.13 -9.94
N LEU A 182 -0.53 -9.40 -9.91
CA LEU A 182 -1.22 -10.42 -9.10
C LEU A 182 -2.39 -11.02 -9.87
#